data_AF-A0A3Q2W0G1-F1
#
_entry.id   AF-A0A3Q2W0G1-F1
#
_cell.length_a   1.000
_cell.length_b   1.000
_cell.length_c   1.000
_cell.angle_alpha   90.00
_cell.angle_beta   90.00
_cell.angle_gamma   90.00
#
_symmetry.space_group_name_H-M   'P 1'
#
loop_
_entity.id
_entity.type
_entity.pdbx_description
1 polymer ?
#
loop_
_entity_poly.entity_id
_entity_poly.type
_entity_poly.pdbx_seq_one_letter_code
_entity_poly.pdbx_strand_id
1 'polypeptide(L)'
;MAHRKEMREKMLLVITVFASIYLVSVFAVDTSYVAAVYEHKVILNPDPHTPVSRHDALQHMKKNLDIYEEQAARAAQQGAQILVFPEDGIHGFNFTRLSITSYLETIPDPQEESWNPCMEPERHNNTEVLQRLSCMARRNNLYLVANMPDLQPCPLKTSPSSTCPPDGRWQFNTNVAFRSDGLLVARYHKHNLYFEASCDTPPEPEIITFDTPFAGKFGLFICFDILFHDPTVLLVQRGVRQLIFPTAWMNQLPLLDSIQFQQAFSLGANVTLLAVNIRNDRLIMTGSGIYTPFSATYHHARKGDPEEGRLLVARVPVLEPPEVEAGGGESTISVATDSGYCYQDNCDDPPPPSYPTFISSMMYDTFTFVLLNETQGDVKVCNGTFCCRLQYRWLLQDHKELYAVGAFAGIHTVNGRYALQVCAVVRCGGLDQSSCGQEVEEAESKMDFLLEGNFETKYVYPSILTSRLVLEQPESLQKAPDGRVTIKHSNTKGGLVTACLYGRMYHLDNE
;
A
#
# COMPACT_ATOMS: atom_id res chain seq x y z
N MET A 1 -80.55 26.21 -46.99
CA MET A 1 -80.62 27.12 -45.82
C MET A 1 -79.69 26.57 -44.74
N ALA A 2 -78.67 27.35 -44.36
CA ALA A 2 -77.83 27.35 -43.14
C ALA A 2 -77.33 26.00 -42.53
N HIS A 3 -76.02 25.67 -42.61
CA HIS A 3 -74.95 25.88 -41.59
C HIS A 3 -75.07 24.98 -40.34
N ARG A 4 -74.06 24.26 -39.79
CA ARG A 4 -72.63 23.97 -40.10
C ARG A 4 -72.11 22.95 -39.03
N LYS A 5 -71.16 22.08 -39.40
CA LYS A 5 -70.14 21.30 -38.61
C LYS A 5 -70.61 20.14 -37.68
N GLU A 6 -70.42 18.85 -38.00
CA GLU A 6 -69.19 17.97 -37.99
C GLU A 6 -68.51 17.83 -36.61
N MET A 7 -68.16 16.65 -36.06
CA MET A 7 -67.86 15.29 -36.55
C MET A 7 -68.13 14.25 -35.44
N ARG A 8 -68.40 12.98 -35.77
CA ARG A 8 -68.07 11.84 -34.88
C ARG A 8 -67.85 10.52 -35.62
N GLU A 9 -66.69 9.92 -35.31
CA GLU A 9 -66.36 8.48 -35.24
C GLU A 9 -66.40 7.60 -36.51
N LYS A 10 -65.20 7.25 -37.00
CA LYS A 10 -64.91 5.93 -37.57
C LYS A 10 -63.64 5.38 -36.92
N MET A 11 -63.76 4.18 -36.35
CA MET A 11 -62.71 3.42 -35.68
C MET A 11 -62.35 2.22 -36.54
N LEU A 12 -61.07 2.05 -36.91
CA LEU A 12 -60.50 0.74 -37.24
C LEU A 12 -58.97 0.70 -36.99
N LEU A 13 -58.62 -0.13 -36.00
CA LEU A 13 -57.37 -0.85 -35.72
C LEU A 13 -56.00 -0.22 -36.11
N VAL A 14 -55.26 0.20 -35.09
CA VAL A 14 -53.79 0.33 -35.11
C VAL A 14 -53.22 -0.86 -34.33
N ILE A 15 -52.35 -1.66 -34.96
CA ILE A 15 -51.57 -2.69 -34.29
C ILE A 15 -50.38 -1.98 -33.62
N THR A 16 -50.44 -1.80 -32.32
CA THR A 16 -49.31 -1.30 -31.51
C THR A 16 -48.38 -2.47 -31.17
N VAL A 17 -47.21 -2.50 -31.80
CA VAL A 17 -46.08 -3.33 -31.37
C VAL A 17 -45.50 -2.69 -30.10
N PHE A 18 -45.77 -3.29 -28.94
CA PHE A 18 -45.04 -2.96 -27.72
C PHE A 18 -43.62 -3.54 -27.82
N ALA A 19 -42.66 -2.72 -28.26
CA ALA A 19 -41.26 -2.99 -28.04
C ALA A 19 -40.95 -2.74 -26.56
N SER A 20 -41.02 -3.79 -25.76
CA SER A 20 -40.54 -3.79 -24.38
C SER A 20 -39.03 -3.59 -24.40
N ILE A 21 -38.58 -2.34 -24.31
CA ILE A 21 -37.18 -2.02 -24.01
C ILE A 21 -36.96 -2.43 -22.55
N TYR A 22 -36.54 -3.68 -22.34
CA TYR A 22 -35.84 -4.04 -21.13
C TYR A 22 -34.51 -3.30 -21.17
N LEU A 23 -34.47 -2.11 -20.57
CA LEU A 23 -33.25 -1.59 -20.00
C LEU A 23 -32.85 -2.57 -18.91
N VAL A 24 -32.08 -3.58 -19.30
CA VAL A 24 -31.23 -4.28 -18.35
C VAL A 24 -30.22 -3.25 -17.93
N SER A 25 -30.54 -2.53 -16.86
CA SER A 25 -29.52 -1.95 -16.00
C SER A 25 -28.59 -3.11 -15.69
N VAL A 26 -27.42 -3.15 -16.34
CA VAL A 26 -26.34 -4.02 -15.91
C VAL A 26 -25.93 -3.44 -14.57
N PHE A 27 -26.57 -3.92 -13.50
CA PHE A 27 -26.01 -3.83 -12.18
C PHE A 27 -24.66 -4.53 -12.31
N ALA A 28 -23.57 -3.75 -12.30
CA ALA A 28 -22.25 -4.30 -12.05
C ALA A 28 -22.41 -5.19 -10.82
N VAL A 29 -22.21 -6.50 -11.00
CA VAL A 29 -22.21 -7.42 -9.87
C VAL A 29 -21.04 -6.97 -9.03
N ASP A 30 -21.32 -6.39 -7.86
CA ASP A 30 -20.32 -5.90 -6.93
C ASP A 30 -19.62 -7.11 -6.30
N THR A 31 -18.73 -7.73 -7.10
CA THR A 31 -18.04 -8.96 -6.72
C THR A 31 -17.16 -8.66 -5.52
N SER A 32 -17.29 -9.47 -4.48
CA SER A 32 -16.51 -9.33 -3.25
C SER A 32 -16.04 -10.69 -2.76
N TYR A 33 -14.95 -10.67 -2.00
CA TYR A 33 -14.38 -11.84 -1.34
C TYR A 33 -14.12 -11.52 0.13
N VAL A 34 -13.87 -12.54 0.94
CA VAL A 34 -13.48 -12.35 2.34
C VAL A 34 -11.97 -12.55 2.46
N ALA A 35 -11.26 -11.54 2.91
CA ALA A 35 -9.82 -11.59 3.16
C ALA A 35 -9.53 -11.59 4.66
N ALA A 36 -8.46 -12.25 5.04
CA ALA A 36 -7.91 -12.22 6.38
C ALA A 36 -6.43 -11.84 6.37
N VAL A 37 -6.03 -11.06 7.36
CA VAL A 37 -4.63 -10.71 7.65
C VAL A 37 -4.35 -10.93 9.12
N TYR A 38 -3.18 -11.47 9.45
CA TYR A 38 -2.81 -11.73 10.84
C TYR A 38 -1.55 -11.00 11.26
N GLU A 39 -1.71 -9.93 12.05
CA GLU A 39 -0.60 -9.28 12.73
C GLU A 39 0.00 -10.27 13.73
N HIS A 40 1.27 -10.65 13.56
CA HIS A 40 1.87 -11.75 14.32
C HIS A 40 2.87 -11.27 15.37
N LYS A 41 2.70 -11.71 16.62
CA LYS A 41 3.73 -11.59 17.65
C LYS A 41 4.72 -12.74 17.51
N VAL A 42 5.75 -12.52 16.69
CA VAL A 42 6.75 -13.55 16.38
C VAL A 42 7.51 -14.02 17.62
N ILE A 43 7.62 -15.33 17.78
CA ILE A 43 8.56 -15.94 18.72
C ILE A 43 9.92 -15.89 18.04
N LEU A 44 10.83 -15.07 18.59
CA LEU A 44 12.15 -14.84 18.03
C LEU A 44 13.18 -15.86 18.53
N ASN A 45 14.18 -16.14 17.69
CA ASN A 45 15.42 -16.75 18.15
C ASN A 45 16.17 -15.73 19.02
N PRO A 46 16.49 -16.03 20.29
CA PRO A 46 17.21 -15.09 21.16
C PRO A 46 18.65 -14.83 20.70
N ASP A 47 19.24 -15.72 19.91
CA ASP A 47 20.59 -15.58 19.36
C ASP A 47 20.62 -15.87 17.85
N PRO A 48 20.14 -14.92 17.01
CA PRO A 48 20.01 -15.15 15.57
C PRO A 48 21.36 -15.16 14.84
N HIS A 49 22.46 -14.79 15.51
CA HIS A 49 23.81 -14.80 14.91
C HIS A 49 24.52 -16.15 15.09
N THR A 50 24.06 -16.97 16.04
CA THR A 50 24.63 -18.30 16.28
C THR A 50 23.96 -19.36 15.41
N PRO A 51 24.71 -20.11 14.58
CA PRO A 51 24.16 -21.23 13.82
C PRO A 51 23.61 -22.31 14.74
N VAL A 52 22.44 -22.85 14.36
CA VAL A 52 21.78 -23.95 15.08
C VAL A 52 21.64 -25.17 14.16
N SER A 53 21.30 -26.34 14.70
CA SER A 53 20.99 -27.50 13.86
C SER A 53 19.68 -27.30 13.08
N ARG A 54 19.50 -28.03 11.97
CA ARG A 54 18.22 -28.06 11.23
C ARG A 54 17.06 -28.49 12.13
N HIS A 55 17.28 -29.45 13.02
CA HIS A 55 16.27 -29.88 13.98
C HIS A 55 15.82 -28.73 14.88
N ASP A 56 16.76 -27.98 15.46
CA ASP A 56 16.45 -26.85 16.35
C ASP A 56 15.77 -25.70 15.60
N ALA A 57 16.21 -25.40 14.38
CA ALA A 57 15.56 -24.41 13.50
C ALA A 57 14.10 -24.80 13.21
N LEU A 58 13.85 -26.07 12.87
CA LEU A 58 12.49 -26.58 12.65
C LEU A 58 11.65 -26.52 13.93
N GLN A 59 12.21 -26.86 15.10
CA GLN A 59 11.49 -26.73 16.38
C GLN A 59 11.17 -25.28 16.71
N HIS A 60 12.03 -24.34 16.34
CA HIS A 60 11.76 -22.91 16.49
C HIS A 60 10.63 -22.45 15.55
N MET A 61 10.76 -22.69 14.24
CA MET A 61 9.74 -22.32 13.24
C MET A 61 8.39 -22.98 13.53
N LYS A 62 8.41 -24.22 14.05
CA LYS A 62 7.21 -24.94 14.49
C LYS A 62 6.38 -24.13 15.47
N LYS A 63 6.99 -23.41 16.43
CA LYS A 63 6.26 -22.62 17.43
C LYS A 63 5.45 -21.50 16.79
N ASN A 64 6.00 -20.82 15.78
CA ASN A 64 5.29 -19.80 15.02
C ASN A 64 4.21 -20.42 14.11
N LEU A 65 4.54 -21.53 13.44
CA LEU A 65 3.58 -22.26 12.59
C LEU A 65 2.40 -22.85 13.38
N ASP A 66 2.59 -23.25 14.64
CA ASP A 66 1.51 -23.69 15.52
C ASP A 66 0.48 -22.56 15.71
N ILE A 67 0.94 -21.31 15.88
CA ILE A 67 0.06 -20.13 15.94
C ILE A 67 -0.64 -19.89 14.60
N TYR A 68 0.08 -20.03 13.48
CA TYR A 68 -0.50 -19.84 12.14
C TYR A 68 -1.64 -20.83 11.88
N GLU A 69 -1.50 -22.09 12.29
CA GLU A 69 -2.57 -23.09 12.14
C GLU A 69 -3.84 -22.69 12.91
N GLU A 70 -3.70 -22.15 14.12
CA GLU A 70 -4.85 -21.64 14.88
C GLU A 70 -5.52 -20.47 14.17
N GLN A 71 -4.75 -19.52 13.63
CA GLN A 71 -5.31 -18.37 12.93
C GLN A 71 -5.93 -18.74 11.58
N ALA A 72 -5.36 -19.71 10.87
CA ALA A 72 -5.95 -20.27 9.65
C ALA A 72 -7.32 -20.89 9.92
N ALA A 73 -7.46 -21.66 11.02
CA ALA A 73 -8.75 -22.21 11.43
C ALA A 73 -9.75 -21.11 11.79
N ARG A 74 -9.33 -20.08 12.53
CA ARG A 74 -10.19 -18.93 12.91
C ARG A 74 -10.60 -18.09 11.71
N ALA A 75 -9.72 -17.91 10.73
CA ALA A 75 -10.01 -17.19 9.49
C ALA A 75 -11.01 -17.98 8.62
N ALA A 76 -10.80 -19.29 8.48
CA ALA A 76 -11.70 -20.19 7.75
C ALA A 76 -13.11 -20.23 8.38
N GLN A 77 -13.20 -20.28 9.71
CA GLN A 77 -14.48 -20.20 10.44
C GLN A 77 -15.25 -18.90 10.17
N GLN A 78 -14.54 -17.81 9.85
CA GLN A 78 -15.12 -16.52 9.47
C GLN A 78 -15.32 -16.39 7.95
N GLY A 79 -15.11 -17.47 7.18
CA GLY A 79 -15.35 -17.53 5.75
C GLY A 79 -14.25 -16.89 4.89
N ALA A 80 -13.04 -16.67 5.44
CA ALA A 80 -11.94 -16.11 4.68
C ALA A 80 -11.52 -17.03 3.52
N GLN A 81 -11.39 -16.44 2.33
CA GLN A 81 -10.96 -17.12 1.11
C GLN A 81 -9.45 -17.00 0.90
N ILE A 82 -8.83 -16.00 1.52
CA ILE A 82 -7.37 -15.81 1.56
C ILE A 82 -6.93 -15.34 2.95
N LEU A 83 -5.82 -15.88 3.45
CA LEU A 83 -5.15 -15.47 4.68
C LEU A 83 -3.69 -15.13 4.39
N VAL A 84 -3.24 -13.98 4.88
CA VAL A 84 -1.86 -13.50 4.72
C VAL A 84 -1.18 -13.38 6.08
N PHE A 85 0.06 -13.85 6.13
CA PHE A 85 0.97 -13.75 7.27
C PHE A 85 2.14 -12.78 6.98
N PRO A 86 2.76 -12.20 8.01
CA PRO A 86 3.78 -11.15 7.83
C PRO A 86 5.13 -11.69 7.36
N GLU A 87 5.97 -10.77 6.89
CA GLU A 87 7.39 -10.99 6.62
C GLU A 87 8.12 -11.44 7.89
N ASP A 88 9.09 -12.36 7.75
CA ASP A 88 9.88 -12.91 8.85
C ASP A 88 9.05 -13.58 9.97
N GLY A 89 7.75 -13.78 9.77
CA GLY A 89 6.85 -14.23 10.84
C GLY A 89 7.05 -15.69 11.27
N ILE A 90 7.80 -16.48 10.50
CA ILE A 90 8.10 -17.89 10.81
C ILE A 90 9.42 -18.02 11.60
N HIS A 91 10.46 -17.26 11.26
CA HIS A 91 11.82 -17.42 11.80
C HIS A 91 12.37 -16.18 12.52
N GLY A 92 11.77 -15.00 12.34
CA GLY A 92 12.28 -13.74 12.84
C GLY A 92 13.43 -13.17 11.99
N PHE A 93 14.09 -12.13 12.47
CA PHE A 93 15.08 -11.36 11.72
C PHE A 93 16.46 -11.36 12.41
N ASN A 94 17.42 -10.58 11.85
CA ASN A 94 18.79 -10.41 12.33
C ASN A 94 19.69 -11.66 12.23
N PHE A 95 19.47 -12.50 11.23
CA PHE A 95 20.38 -13.59 10.92
C PHE A 95 21.58 -13.14 10.10
N THR A 96 22.68 -13.89 10.21
CA THR A 96 23.80 -13.85 9.26
C THR A 96 23.57 -14.87 8.15
N ARG A 97 24.31 -14.76 7.03
CA ARG A 97 24.26 -15.78 5.97
C ARG A 97 24.55 -17.20 6.47
N LEU A 98 25.40 -17.34 7.48
CA LEU A 98 25.73 -18.65 8.05
C LEU A 98 24.63 -19.15 8.99
N SER A 99 24.17 -18.30 9.91
CA SER A 99 23.21 -18.70 10.95
C SER A 99 21.79 -18.96 10.41
N ILE A 100 21.40 -18.34 9.29
CA ILE A 100 20.11 -18.61 8.64
C ILE A 100 20.05 -19.99 7.96
N THR A 101 21.20 -20.61 7.64
CA THR A 101 21.26 -21.81 6.76
C THR A 101 20.30 -22.92 7.18
N SER A 102 20.16 -23.17 8.49
CA SER A 102 19.30 -24.24 9.02
C SER A 102 17.80 -23.92 8.91
N TYR A 103 17.42 -22.67 8.63
CA TYR A 103 16.03 -22.22 8.45
C TYR A 103 15.58 -22.29 6.98
N LEU A 104 16.52 -22.39 6.04
CA LEU A 104 16.21 -22.36 4.60
C LEU A 104 15.55 -23.65 4.11
N GLU A 105 14.70 -23.52 3.10
CA GLU A 105 14.23 -24.62 2.25
C GLU A 105 14.44 -24.24 0.80
N THR A 106 14.63 -25.20 -0.10
CA THR A 106 14.62 -24.91 -1.54
C THR A 106 13.18 -24.87 -2.02
N ILE A 107 12.71 -23.70 -2.41
CA ILE A 107 11.36 -23.48 -2.92
C ILE A 107 11.41 -23.57 -4.44
N PRO A 108 10.72 -24.53 -5.08
CA PRO A 108 10.73 -24.63 -6.54
C PRO A 108 9.93 -23.48 -7.18
N ASP A 109 10.19 -23.23 -8.47
CA ASP A 109 9.45 -22.25 -9.24
C ASP A 109 8.10 -22.84 -9.71
N PRO A 110 6.95 -22.27 -9.30
CA PRO A 110 5.64 -22.75 -9.72
C PRO A 110 5.36 -22.60 -11.23
N GLN A 111 6.16 -21.80 -11.95
CA GLN A 111 6.11 -21.69 -13.41
C GLN A 111 6.85 -22.83 -14.11
N GLU A 112 7.83 -23.46 -13.45
CA GLU A 112 8.58 -24.58 -14.00
C GLU A 112 7.98 -25.93 -13.63
N GLU A 113 7.38 -26.04 -12.44
CA GLU A 113 6.74 -27.28 -12.00
C GLU A 113 5.48 -27.08 -11.17
N SER A 114 4.55 -28.03 -11.31
CA SER A 114 3.38 -28.13 -10.45
C SER A 114 3.65 -29.11 -9.32
N TRP A 115 3.58 -28.61 -8.08
CA TRP A 115 3.81 -29.41 -6.88
C TRP A 115 2.88 -29.01 -5.75
N ASN A 116 2.25 -30.01 -5.12
CA ASN A 116 1.45 -29.85 -3.91
C ASN A 116 2.21 -30.48 -2.72
N PRO A 117 2.91 -29.68 -1.89
CA PRO A 117 3.72 -30.21 -0.80
C PRO A 117 2.94 -31.09 0.19
N CYS A 118 1.66 -30.81 0.43
CA CYS A 118 0.83 -31.60 1.33
C CYS A 118 0.48 -32.99 0.78
N MET A 119 0.38 -33.13 -0.54
CA MET A 119 0.01 -34.38 -1.20
C MET A 119 1.22 -35.20 -1.64
N GLU A 120 2.34 -34.53 -1.90
CA GLU A 120 3.59 -35.11 -2.42
C GLU A 120 4.80 -34.70 -1.55
N PRO A 121 4.81 -35.05 -0.24
CA PRO A 121 5.84 -34.58 0.69
C PRO A 121 7.25 -35.11 0.35
N GLU A 122 7.34 -36.29 -0.27
CA GLU A 122 8.62 -36.94 -0.60
C GLU A 122 9.23 -36.46 -1.94
N ARG A 123 8.58 -35.53 -2.66
CA ARG A 123 9.06 -35.06 -3.97
C ARG A 123 10.32 -34.22 -3.84
N HIS A 124 10.41 -33.41 -2.78
CA HIS A 124 11.56 -32.57 -2.48
C HIS A 124 11.98 -32.76 -1.02
N ASN A 125 13.28 -32.95 -0.80
CA ASN A 125 13.84 -33.10 0.55
C ASN A 125 13.91 -31.76 1.28
N ASN A 126 13.86 -31.79 2.61
CA ASN A 126 13.99 -30.62 3.50
C ASN A 126 12.93 -29.53 3.21
N THR A 127 11.66 -29.94 3.11
CA THR A 127 10.53 -29.07 2.79
C THR A 127 9.45 -29.05 3.87
N GLU A 128 9.81 -29.30 5.13
CA GLU A 128 8.86 -29.46 6.24
C GLU A 128 7.98 -28.22 6.46
N VAL A 129 8.52 -27.01 6.26
CA VAL A 129 7.76 -25.75 6.38
C VAL A 129 6.80 -25.59 5.21
N LEU A 130 7.25 -25.80 3.96
CA LEU A 130 6.38 -25.78 2.77
C LEU A 130 5.25 -26.80 2.85
N GLN A 131 5.55 -28.03 3.29
CA GLN A 131 4.56 -29.08 3.52
C GLN A 131 3.49 -28.65 4.53
N ARG A 132 3.92 -28.03 5.62
CA ARG A 132 3.01 -27.57 6.67
C ARG A 132 2.12 -26.44 6.20
N LEU A 133 2.67 -25.44 5.51
CA LEU A 133 1.90 -24.32 4.94
C LEU A 133 0.89 -24.80 3.88
N SER A 134 1.32 -25.69 2.98
CA SER A 134 0.46 -26.33 1.99
C SER A 134 -0.70 -27.10 2.64
N CYS A 135 -0.41 -27.92 3.66
CA CYS A 135 -1.46 -28.64 4.39
C CYS A 135 -2.38 -27.71 5.18
N MET A 136 -1.86 -26.60 5.70
CA MET A 136 -2.64 -25.59 6.39
C MET A 136 -3.66 -24.93 5.46
N ALA A 137 -3.24 -24.55 4.25
CA ALA A 137 -4.13 -24.02 3.22
C ALA A 137 -5.23 -25.04 2.85
N ARG A 138 -4.82 -26.29 2.58
CA ARG A 138 -5.73 -27.38 2.18
C ARG A 138 -6.77 -27.73 3.25
N ARG A 139 -6.34 -27.89 4.51
CA ARG A 139 -7.25 -28.27 5.61
C ARG A 139 -8.31 -27.21 5.89
N ASN A 140 -7.96 -25.95 5.66
CA ASN A 140 -8.82 -24.80 5.93
C ASN A 140 -9.55 -24.28 4.67
N ASN A 141 -9.31 -24.89 3.51
CA ASN A 141 -9.90 -24.52 2.21
C ASN A 141 -9.79 -23.00 1.91
N LEU A 142 -8.62 -22.44 2.13
CA LEU A 142 -8.32 -21.03 1.87
C LEU A 142 -6.97 -20.88 1.16
N TYR A 143 -6.81 -19.80 0.39
CA TYR A 143 -5.50 -19.41 -0.10
C TYR A 143 -4.66 -18.91 1.07
N LEU A 144 -3.40 -19.32 1.14
CA LEU A 144 -2.50 -18.96 2.23
C LEU A 144 -1.24 -18.33 1.67
N VAL A 145 -0.89 -17.14 2.15
CA VAL A 145 0.37 -16.47 1.82
C VAL A 145 1.21 -16.32 3.08
N ALA A 146 2.46 -16.72 2.98
CA ALA A 146 3.43 -16.62 4.06
C ALA A 146 4.80 -16.20 3.52
N ASN A 147 5.67 -15.76 4.42
CA ASN A 147 7.04 -15.40 4.12
C ASN A 147 8.01 -16.35 4.84
N MET A 148 9.03 -16.83 4.11
CA MET A 148 10.06 -17.75 4.60
C MET A 148 11.36 -17.58 3.81
N PRO A 149 12.49 -18.11 4.29
CA PRO A 149 13.77 -17.89 3.65
C PRO A 149 14.07 -19.04 2.68
N ASP A 150 14.42 -18.71 1.44
CA ASP A 150 14.64 -19.68 0.35
C ASP A 150 16.13 -19.91 0.12
N LEU A 151 16.47 -21.15 -0.24
CA LEU A 151 17.78 -21.58 -0.72
C LEU A 151 17.70 -21.96 -2.19
N GLN A 152 18.37 -21.20 -3.06
CA GLN A 152 18.49 -21.55 -4.48
C GLN A 152 19.93 -21.98 -4.83
N PRO A 153 20.08 -23.08 -5.60
CA PRO A 153 21.40 -23.54 -6.06
C PRO A 153 21.98 -22.57 -7.09
N CYS A 154 23.30 -22.62 -7.25
CA CYS A 154 24.01 -21.92 -8.32
C CYS A 154 24.28 -22.85 -9.52
N PRO A 155 24.20 -22.35 -10.78
CA PRO A 155 23.71 -21.02 -11.16
C PRO A 155 22.17 -20.93 -11.01
N LEU A 156 21.65 -19.70 -10.86
CA LEU A 156 20.20 -19.49 -10.92
C LEU A 156 19.70 -19.81 -12.33
N LYS A 157 18.63 -20.60 -12.41
CA LYS A 157 18.01 -20.93 -13.70
C LYS A 157 17.46 -19.68 -14.41
N THR A 158 16.90 -18.74 -13.63
CA THR A 158 16.31 -17.48 -14.13
C THR A 158 17.37 -16.48 -14.59
N SER A 159 18.62 -16.59 -14.09
CA SER A 159 19.74 -15.75 -14.51
C SER A 159 21.04 -16.57 -14.58
N PRO A 160 21.23 -17.39 -15.64
CA PRO A 160 22.37 -18.30 -15.74
C PRO A 160 23.73 -17.60 -15.81
N SER A 161 23.75 -16.32 -16.21
CA SER A 161 24.94 -15.48 -16.27
C SER A 161 25.28 -14.77 -14.95
N SER A 162 24.43 -14.88 -13.94
CA SER A 162 24.68 -14.27 -12.63
C SER A 162 25.84 -14.94 -11.90
N THR A 163 26.71 -14.13 -11.27
CA THR A 163 27.81 -14.63 -10.46
C THR A 163 27.25 -15.15 -9.13
N CYS A 164 27.50 -16.43 -8.82
CA CYS A 164 27.10 -17.03 -7.55
C CYS A 164 27.72 -16.29 -6.35
N PRO A 165 27.00 -16.14 -5.22
CA PRO A 165 27.57 -15.63 -3.99
C PRO A 165 28.81 -16.43 -3.55
N PRO A 166 29.76 -15.80 -2.81
CA PRO A 166 31.03 -16.45 -2.44
C PRO A 166 30.89 -17.75 -1.64
N ASP A 167 29.77 -17.94 -0.94
CA ASP A 167 29.46 -19.14 -0.15
C ASP A 167 28.68 -20.21 -0.93
N GLY A 168 28.60 -20.06 -2.27
CA GLY A 168 28.18 -21.10 -3.20
C GLY A 168 26.66 -21.30 -3.31
N ARG A 169 25.85 -20.39 -2.76
CA ARG A 169 24.39 -20.50 -2.75
C ARG A 169 23.71 -19.13 -2.73
N TRP A 170 22.50 -19.07 -3.27
CA TRP A 170 21.62 -17.92 -3.14
C TRP A 170 20.67 -18.10 -1.96
N GLN A 171 20.43 -17.04 -1.20
CA GLN A 171 19.51 -17.03 -0.08
C GLN A 171 18.55 -15.85 -0.22
N PHE A 172 17.24 -16.08 -0.19
CA PHE A 172 16.27 -15.02 -0.45
C PHE A 172 15.22 -14.89 0.65
N ASN A 173 14.82 -13.65 0.95
CA ASN A 173 13.58 -13.37 1.66
C ASN A 173 12.41 -13.60 0.68
N THR A 174 11.50 -14.53 1.00
CA THR A 174 10.63 -15.12 0.00
C THR A 174 9.18 -15.23 0.43
N ASN A 175 8.27 -14.63 -0.34
CA ASN A 175 6.85 -14.91 -0.22
C ASN A 175 6.50 -16.18 -1.00
N VAL A 176 5.68 -17.03 -0.38
CA VAL A 176 5.05 -18.20 -1.03
C VAL A 176 3.54 -18.10 -0.90
N ALA A 177 2.83 -18.48 -1.96
CA ALA A 177 1.38 -18.57 -1.96
C ALA A 177 0.92 -20.00 -2.26
N PHE A 178 -0.01 -20.50 -1.45
CA PHE A 178 -0.66 -21.79 -1.62
C PHE A 178 -2.13 -21.59 -1.94
N ARG A 179 -2.62 -22.35 -2.93
CA ARG A 179 -4.04 -22.45 -3.24
C ARG A 179 -4.78 -23.22 -2.14
N SER A 180 -6.11 -23.09 -2.12
CA SER A 180 -7.00 -23.78 -1.17
C SER A 180 -6.94 -25.32 -1.20
N ASP A 181 -6.32 -25.94 -2.21
CA ASP A 181 -6.05 -27.38 -2.25
C ASP A 181 -4.62 -27.74 -1.81
N GLY A 182 -3.78 -26.77 -1.45
CA GLY A 182 -2.39 -26.92 -1.05
C GLY A 182 -1.37 -26.79 -2.17
N LEU A 183 -1.77 -26.53 -3.43
CA LEU A 183 -0.83 -26.34 -4.52
C LEU A 183 0.00 -25.05 -4.31
N LEU A 184 1.33 -25.11 -4.46
CA LEU A 184 2.17 -23.91 -4.51
C LEU A 184 1.90 -23.18 -5.84
N VAL A 185 1.44 -21.93 -5.76
CA VAL A 185 1.01 -21.13 -6.93
C VAL A 185 1.84 -19.87 -7.17
N ALA A 186 2.63 -19.43 -6.20
CA ALA A 186 3.58 -18.34 -6.39
C ALA A 186 4.77 -18.44 -5.44
N ARG A 187 5.92 -17.96 -5.93
CA ARG A 187 7.14 -17.69 -5.17
C ARG A 187 7.66 -16.33 -5.62
N TYR A 188 7.93 -15.42 -4.69
CA TYR A 188 8.48 -14.08 -4.96
C TYR A 188 9.66 -13.81 -4.03
N HIS A 189 10.83 -13.50 -4.60
CA HIS A 189 11.99 -13.05 -3.85
C HIS A 189 12.00 -11.52 -3.69
N LYS A 190 12.13 -11.04 -2.45
CA LYS A 190 12.23 -9.60 -2.12
C LYS A 190 13.33 -8.95 -2.94
N HIS A 191 13.01 -7.85 -3.62
CA HIS A 191 13.98 -7.14 -4.45
C HIS A 191 14.72 -6.06 -3.65
N ASN A 192 13.97 -5.22 -2.94
CA ASN A 192 14.52 -4.09 -2.20
C ASN A 192 14.76 -4.47 -0.74
N LEU A 193 15.98 -4.90 -0.42
CA LEU A 193 16.38 -5.31 0.93
C LEU A 193 16.45 -4.10 1.89
N TYR A 194 16.08 -4.33 3.15
CA TYR A 194 16.17 -3.44 4.30
C TYR A 194 16.86 -4.14 5.49
N PHE A 195 18.21 -4.10 5.48
CA PHE A 195 19.08 -4.67 6.52
C PHE A 195 19.08 -6.21 6.67
N GLU A 196 18.60 -6.98 5.69
CA GLU A 196 18.66 -8.45 5.72
C GLU A 196 20.04 -8.96 5.25
N ALA A 197 21.06 -8.84 6.10
CA ALA A 197 22.43 -9.30 5.81
C ALA A 197 22.57 -10.81 5.50
N SER A 198 21.51 -11.59 5.73
CA SER A 198 21.42 -13.00 5.40
C SER A 198 20.93 -13.28 3.98
N CYS A 199 20.32 -12.29 3.32
CA CYS A 199 19.66 -12.45 2.02
C CYS A 199 20.45 -11.78 0.89
N ASP A 200 20.25 -12.29 -0.32
CA ASP A 200 20.73 -11.73 -1.57
C ASP A 200 19.58 -10.97 -2.27
N THR A 201 19.92 -9.98 -3.08
CA THR A 201 18.96 -9.36 -4.02
C THR A 201 18.91 -10.19 -5.30
N PRO A 202 17.72 -10.56 -5.81
CA PRO A 202 17.59 -11.23 -7.10
C PRO A 202 18.28 -10.43 -8.21
N PRO A 203 19.00 -11.08 -9.16
CA PRO A 203 19.69 -10.38 -10.23
C PRO A 203 18.79 -9.51 -11.11
N GLU A 204 17.52 -9.89 -11.25
CA GLU A 204 16.50 -9.15 -11.99
C GLU A 204 15.23 -9.03 -11.13
N PRO A 205 14.47 -7.92 -11.21
CA PRO A 205 13.21 -7.79 -10.49
C PRO A 205 12.17 -8.83 -10.93
N GLU A 206 11.61 -9.56 -9.97
CA GLU A 206 10.56 -10.56 -10.24
C GLU A 206 9.17 -9.91 -10.18
N ILE A 207 8.37 -10.07 -11.25
CA ILE A 207 6.99 -9.57 -11.30
C ILE A 207 6.03 -10.75 -11.15
N ILE A 208 5.71 -11.09 -9.90
CA ILE A 208 5.00 -12.32 -9.56
C ILE A 208 3.53 -12.06 -9.29
N THR A 209 2.69 -12.87 -9.94
CA THR A 209 1.23 -12.86 -9.76
C THR A 209 0.67 -14.27 -9.73
N PHE A 210 -0.50 -14.45 -9.12
CA PHE A 210 -1.29 -15.68 -9.23
C PHE A 210 -2.78 -15.38 -9.34
N ASP A 211 -3.50 -16.24 -10.05
CA ASP A 211 -4.94 -16.09 -10.27
C ASP A 211 -5.76 -16.80 -9.19
N THR A 212 -6.92 -16.22 -8.87
CA THR A 212 -7.89 -16.74 -7.93
C THR A 212 -9.29 -16.79 -8.55
N PRO A 213 -10.16 -17.72 -8.13
CA PRO A 213 -11.52 -17.80 -8.66
C PRO A 213 -12.46 -16.72 -8.09
N PHE A 214 -12.01 -15.89 -7.12
CA PHE A 214 -12.87 -14.98 -6.38
C PHE A 214 -12.48 -13.49 -6.48
N ALA A 215 -11.25 -13.18 -6.86
CA ALA A 215 -10.79 -11.79 -6.96
C ALA A 215 -9.75 -11.59 -8.06
N GLY A 216 -9.79 -12.42 -9.11
CA GLY A 216 -8.88 -12.31 -10.23
C GLY A 216 -7.42 -12.49 -9.79
N LYS A 217 -6.56 -11.55 -10.22
CA LYS A 217 -5.12 -11.67 -10.13
C LYS A 217 -4.55 -10.91 -8.92
N PHE A 218 -3.84 -11.62 -8.05
CA PHE A 218 -3.06 -11.00 -6.98
C PHE A 218 -1.61 -10.82 -7.38
N GLY A 219 -1.02 -9.69 -7.01
CA GLY A 219 0.42 -9.43 -7.06
C GLY A 219 1.07 -9.56 -5.68
N LEU A 220 2.35 -9.93 -5.66
CA LEU A 220 3.15 -10.12 -4.46
C LEU A 220 4.35 -9.17 -4.46
N PHE A 221 4.59 -8.53 -3.31
CA PHE A 221 5.82 -7.82 -2.98
C PHE A 221 5.98 -7.76 -1.46
N ILE A 222 7.14 -7.32 -0.96
CA ILE A 222 7.49 -7.43 0.47
C ILE A 222 7.99 -6.09 1.01
N CYS A 223 7.35 -5.61 2.08
CA CYS A 223 7.86 -4.54 2.94
C CYS A 223 8.44 -3.33 2.19
N PHE A 224 9.77 -3.17 2.21
CA PHE A 224 10.46 -2.01 1.65
C PHE A 224 10.24 -1.84 0.15
N ASP A 225 9.87 -2.91 -0.59
CA ASP A 225 9.48 -2.85 -2.00
C ASP A 225 8.41 -1.79 -2.30
N ILE A 226 7.52 -1.48 -1.36
CA ILE A 226 6.43 -0.50 -1.55
C ILE A 226 6.95 0.91 -1.88
N LEU A 227 8.18 1.23 -1.46
CA LEU A 227 8.80 2.54 -1.70
C LEU A 227 9.52 2.64 -3.05
N PHE A 228 9.59 1.56 -3.84
CA PHE A 228 10.35 1.50 -5.08
C PHE A 228 9.46 1.23 -6.29
N HIS A 229 10.00 1.50 -7.47
CA HIS A 229 9.28 1.27 -8.72
C HIS A 229 9.11 -0.23 -8.99
N ASP A 230 10.18 -1.01 -8.83
CA ASP A 230 10.18 -2.43 -9.11
C ASP A 230 10.18 -3.24 -7.81
N PRO A 231 9.28 -4.24 -7.66
CA PRO A 231 8.23 -4.65 -8.61
C PRO A 231 6.91 -3.88 -8.50
N THR A 232 6.76 -3.05 -7.46
CA THR A 232 5.47 -2.52 -6.98
C THR A 232 4.69 -1.75 -8.04
N VAL A 233 5.31 -0.76 -8.67
CA VAL A 233 4.68 0.07 -9.70
C VAL A 233 4.44 -0.73 -10.98
N LEU A 234 5.36 -1.62 -11.35
CA LEU A 234 5.19 -2.50 -12.52
C LEU A 234 3.98 -3.44 -12.38
N LEU A 235 3.71 -3.99 -11.19
CA LEU A 235 2.51 -4.78 -10.93
C LEU A 235 1.25 -3.95 -11.23
N VAL A 236 1.17 -2.73 -10.71
CA VAL A 236 0.02 -1.83 -10.92
C VAL A 236 -0.12 -1.44 -12.39
N GLN A 237 0.99 -1.12 -13.07
CA GLN A 237 1.00 -0.79 -14.50
C GLN A 237 0.55 -1.97 -15.37
N ARG A 238 0.84 -3.21 -14.97
CA ARG A 238 0.37 -4.44 -15.63
C ARG A 238 -1.10 -4.80 -15.30
N GLY A 239 -1.84 -3.89 -14.68
CA GLY A 239 -3.27 -4.05 -14.42
C GLY A 239 -3.59 -4.84 -13.16
N VAL A 240 -2.61 -5.18 -12.33
CA VAL A 240 -2.88 -5.85 -11.04
C VAL A 240 -3.53 -4.83 -10.09
N ARG A 241 -4.66 -5.21 -9.49
CA ARG A 241 -5.42 -4.34 -8.57
C ARG A 241 -5.60 -4.93 -7.19
N GLN A 242 -5.25 -6.20 -6.99
CA GLN A 242 -5.22 -6.85 -5.70
C GLN A 242 -3.76 -7.16 -5.36
N LEU A 243 -3.28 -6.67 -4.22
CA LEU A 243 -1.88 -6.77 -3.83
C LEU A 243 -1.76 -7.37 -2.43
N ILE A 244 -0.77 -8.23 -2.25
CA ILE A 244 -0.48 -8.91 -0.99
C ILE A 244 0.90 -8.46 -0.51
N PHE A 245 0.93 -7.98 0.73
CA PHE A 245 2.06 -7.25 1.29
C PHE A 245 2.40 -7.73 2.72
N PRO A 246 3.09 -8.87 2.85
CA PRO A 246 3.78 -9.25 4.07
C PRO A 246 4.87 -8.21 4.38
N THR A 247 4.96 -7.77 5.63
CA THR A 247 5.92 -6.76 6.05
C THR A 247 6.37 -6.94 7.50
N ALA A 248 7.60 -6.52 7.80
CA ALA A 248 8.12 -6.28 9.14
C ALA A 248 8.50 -4.79 9.27
N TRP A 249 7.48 -3.93 9.18
CA TRP A 249 7.62 -2.48 9.08
C TRP A 249 7.83 -1.84 10.45
N MET A 250 8.89 -1.04 10.57
CA MET A 250 9.13 -0.18 11.72
C MET A 250 8.51 1.20 11.45
N ASN A 251 7.56 1.62 12.29
CA ASN A 251 6.83 2.85 12.07
C ASN A 251 7.72 4.08 12.25
N GLN A 252 7.61 5.03 11.32
CA GLN A 252 8.35 6.30 11.35
C GLN A 252 7.39 7.46 11.08
N LEU A 253 6.92 8.09 12.14
CA LEU A 253 6.10 9.30 12.03
C LEU A 253 6.96 10.49 11.52
N PRO A 254 6.34 11.49 10.87
CA PRO A 254 4.91 11.62 10.59
C PRO A 254 4.47 11.20 9.17
N LEU A 255 5.31 10.51 8.38
CA LEU A 255 4.97 10.19 6.98
C LEU A 255 4.96 8.71 6.64
N LEU A 256 5.65 7.87 7.42
CA LEU A 256 5.91 6.46 7.13
C LEU A 256 5.50 5.56 8.31
N ASP A 257 4.44 5.94 9.03
CA ASP A 257 3.72 4.98 9.85
C ASP A 257 3.05 3.93 8.94
N SER A 258 3.08 2.66 9.35
CA SER A 258 2.63 1.55 8.50
C SER A 258 1.19 1.72 8.01
N ILE A 259 0.24 1.96 8.91
CA ILE A 259 -1.17 2.07 8.52
C ILE A 259 -1.42 3.33 7.69
N GLN A 260 -0.65 4.39 7.94
CA GLN A 260 -0.72 5.65 7.20
C GLN A 260 -0.25 5.46 5.76
N PHE A 261 0.98 5.00 5.56
CA PHE A 261 1.57 4.93 4.23
C PHE A 261 0.95 3.81 3.38
N GLN A 262 0.62 2.67 3.98
CA GLN A 262 0.02 1.55 3.26
C GLN A 262 -1.40 1.88 2.77
N GLN A 263 -2.20 2.60 3.58
CA GLN A 263 -3.48 3.14 3.12
C GLN A 263 -3.27 4.19 2.01
N ALA A 264 -2.29 5.08 2.17
CA ALA A 264 -1.97 6.12 1.18
C ALA A 264 -1.60 5.52 -0.18
N PHE A 265 -0.83 4.43 -0.18
CA PHE A 265 -0.50 3.68 -1.37
C PHE A 265 -1.75 3.07 -2.02
N SER A 266 -2.58 2.38 -1.23
CA SER A 266 -3.86 1.81 -1.67
C SER A 266 -4.76 2.85 -2.36
N LEU A 267 -4.93 4.02 -1.74
CA LEU A 267 -5.70 5.14 -2.28
C LEU A 267 -5.04 5.76 -3.51
N GLY A 268 -3.75 6.09 -3.45
CA GLY A 268 -3.04 6.80 -4.51
C GLY A 268 -2.81 5.96 -5.78
N ALA A 269 -2.62 4.65 -5.63
CA ALA A 269 -2.43 3.69 -6.73
C ALA A 269 -3.74 3.04 -7.20
N ASN A 270 -4.86 3.29 -6.51
CA ASN A 270 -6.16 2.69 -6.79
C ASN A 270 -6.13 1.15 -6.78
N VAL A 271 -5.67 0.57 -5.67
CA VAL A 271 -5.50 -0.87 -5.48
C VAL A 271 -6.09 -1.32 -4.15
N THR A 272 -6.39 -2.61 -4.03
CA THR A 272 -6.59 -3.28 -2.74
C THR A 272 -5.24 -3.76 -2.25
N LEU A 273 -4.92 -3.50 -0.98
CA LEU A 273 -3.69 -3.92 -0.32
C LEU A 273 -4.01 -4.75 0.93
N LEU A 274 -3.60 -6.02 0.94
CA LEU A 274 -3.63 -6.89 2.11
C LEU A 274 -2.27 -6.79 2.80
N ALA A 275 -2.14 -5.88 3.77
CA ALA A 275 -0.89 -5.56 4.43
C ALA A 275 -0.81 -6.18 5.82
N VAL A 276 0.27 -6.91 6.11
CA VAL A 276 0.39 -7.70 7.33
C VAL A 276 1.73 -7.48 7.99
N ASN A 277 1.71 -6.89 9.18
CA ASN A 277 2.92 -6.53 9.91
C ASN A 277 3.22 -7.50 11.07
N ILE A 278 4.44 -7.42 11.57
CA ILE A 278 4.85 -8.01 12.86
C ILE A 278 4.35 -7.14 14.01
N ARG A 279 3.99 -7.77 15.13
CA ARG A 279 3.79 -7.11 16.43
C ARG A 279 5.08 -7.20 17.25
N ASN A 280 5.80 -6.10 17.38
CA ASN A 280 6.99 -5.96 18.20
C ASN A 280 7.19 -4.51 18.69
N ASP A 281 6.81 -4.24 19.94
CA ASP A 281 6.84 -2.90 20.54
C ASP A 281 8.26 -2.33 20.62
N ARG A 282 9.25 -3.19 20.91
CA ARG A 282 10.65 -2.76 21.03
C ARG A 282 11.20 -2.21 19.73
N LEU A 283 10.72 -2.72 18.60
CA LEU A 283 11.12 -2.28 17.26
C LEU A 283 10.07 -1.39 16.60
N ILE A 284 9.04 -0.95 17.35
CA ILE A 284 8.00 -0.07 16.83
C ILE A 284 7.29 -0.70 15.60
N MET A 285 7.08 -2.02 15.65
CA MET A 285 6.36 -2.77 14.63
C MET A 285 4.96 -3.09 15.13
N THR A 286 3.97 -2.48 14.50
CA THR A 286 2.54 -2.79 14.59
C THR A 286 1.85 -2.00 13.48
N GLY A 287 0.66 -2.41 13.07
CA GLY A 287 -0.05 -1.75 11.98
C GLY A 287 -0.24 -2.72 10.82
N SER A 288 -1.36 -3.41 10.83
CA SER A 288 -1.79 -4.33 9.79
C SER A 288 -3.17 -3.95 9.31
N GLY A 289 -3.48 -4.20 8.04
CA GLY A 289 -4.77 -3.81 7.51
C GLY A 289 -5.12 -4.37 6.14
N ILE A 290 -6.41 -4.24 5.86
CA ILE A 290 -7.04 -4.51 4.58
C ILE A 290 -7.48 -3.15 4.06
N TYR A 291 -6.75 -2.65 3.07
CA TYR A 291 -6.97 -1.33 2.50
C TYR A 291 -7.55 -1.45 1.10
N THR A 292 -8.52 -0.60 0.81
CA THR A 292 -9.03 -0.34 -0.55
C THR A 292 -8.94 1.16 -0.81
N PRO A 293 -9.20 1.62 -2.04
CA PRO A 293 -9.19 3.05 -2.35
C PRO A 293 -10.22 3.87 -1.57
N PHE A 294 -11.20 3.23 -0.94
CA PHE A 294 -12.32 3.91 -0.28
C PHE A 294 -12.63 3.39 1.13
N SER A 295 -11.92 2.36 1.60
CA SER A 295 -12.12 1.79 2.94
C SER A 295 -10.82 1.26 3.54
N ALA A 296 -10.76 1.22 4.86
CA ALA A 296 -9.64 0.65 5.61
C ALA A 296 -10.19 -0.13 6.80
N THR A 297 -9.83 -1.41 6.90
CA THR A 297 -10.01 -2.22 8.12
C THR A 297 -8.63 -2.53 8.65
N TYR A 298 -8.27 -1.97 9.80
CA TYR A 298 -6.90 -2.04 10.29
C TYR A 298 -6.82 -2.22 11.81
N HIS A 299 -5.64 -2.60 12.27
CA HIS A 299 -5.26 -2.62 13.66
C HIS A 299 -3.91 -1.93 13.79
N HIS A 300 -3.79 -1.07 14.78
CA HIS A 300 -2.54 -0.49 15.22
C HIS A 300 -2.57 -0.50 16.74
N ALA A 301 -1.62 -1.20 17.35
CA ALA A 301 -1.58 -1.30 18.80
C ALA A 301 -1.14 0.04 19.41
N ARG A 302 -1.66 0.32 20.60
CA ARG A 302 -1.29 1.49 21.40
C ARG A 302 -0.45 1.08 22.59
N LYS A 303 0.28 2.05 23.14
CA LYS A 303 1.04 1.84 24.37
C LYS A 303 0.12 1.33 25.48
N GLY A 304 0.46 0.14 26.00
CA GLY A 304 -0.30 -0.54 27.06
C GLY A 304 -1.31 -1.57 26.56
N ASP A 305 -1.55 -1.67 25.24
CA ASP A 305 -2.29 -2.79 24.68
C ASP A 305 -1.49 -4.09 24.85
N PRO A 306 -2.15 -5.25 25.01
CA PRO A 306 -1.45 -6.53 25.06
C PRO A 306 -0.58 -6.73 23.80
N GLU A 307 0.63 -7.25 23.99
CA GLU A 307 1.49 -7.65 22.88
C GLU A 307 1.06 -8.99 22.27
N GLU A 308 -0.23 -9.13 21.96
CA GLU A 308 -0.79 -10.29 21.25
C GLU A 308 -0.93 -9.98 19.77
N GLY A 309 -0.93 -11.03 18.94
CA GLY A 309 -1.24 -10.88 17.52
C GLY A 309 -2.72 -10.57 17.28
N ARG A 310 -3.04 -9.98 16.13
CA ARG A 310 -4.41 -9.58 15.76
C ARG A 310 -4.82 -10.16 14.41
N LEU A 311 -5.87 -10.98 14.41
CA LEU A 311 -6.55 -11.43 13.19
C LEU A 311 -7.59 -10.39 12.78
N LEU A 312 -7.49 -9.89 11.55
CA LEU A 312 -8.49 -9.05 10.92
C LEU A 312 -9.12 -9.84 9.78
N VAL A 313 -10.46 -9.81 9.70
CA VAL A 313 -11.23 -10.44 8.63
C VAL A 313 -12.21 -9.41 8.10
N ALA A 314 -12.22 -9.19 6.79
CA ALA A 314 -13.11 -8.22 6.16
C ALA A 314 -13.61 -8.73 4.80
N ARG A 315 -14.80 -8.25 4.43
CA ARG A 315 -15.30 -8.35 3.06
C ARG A 315 -14.63 -7.27 2.22
N VAL A 316 -14.08 -7.66 1.09
CA VAL A 316 -13.27 -6.81 0.22
C VAL A 316 -13.87 -6.82 -1.18
N PRO A 317 -14.12 -5.65 -1.80
CA PRO A 317 -14.53 -5.57 -3.19
C PRO A 317 -13.39 -5.98 -4.12
N VAL A 318 -13.75 -6.64 -5.22
CA VAL A 318 -12.83 -6.92 -6.32
C VAL A 318 -12.71 -5.65 -7.16
N LEU A 319 -11.49 -5.19 -7.37
CA LEU A 319 -11.21 -4.03 -8.21
C LEU A 319 -10.83 -4.51 -9.60
N GLU A 320 -11.60 -4.10 -10.60
CA GLU A 320 -11.26 -4.38 -11.99
C GLU A 320 -10.17 -3.41 -12.48
N PRO A 321 -9.25 -3.87 -13.36
CA PRO A 321 -8.39 -2.94 -14.08
C PRO A 321 -9.26 -1.97 -14.90
N PRO A 322 -8.85 -0.71 -15.07
CA PRO A 322 -9.52 0.20 -16.00
C PRO A 322 -9.57 -0.47 -17.36
N GLU A 323 -10.75 -0.55 -17.97
CA GLU A 323 -10.89 -1.03 -19.34
C GLU A 323 -9.96 -0.19 -20.23
N VAL A 324 -8.92 -0.82 -20.77
CA VAL A 324 -8.21 -0.24 -21.91
C VAL A 324 -9.22 -0.30 -23.04
N GLU A 325 -9.71 0.85 -23.51
CA GLU A 325 -10.57 0.91 -24.69
C GLU A 325 -9.85 0.25 -25.88
N ALA A 326 -10.10 -1.04 -26.06
CA ALA A 326 -9.66 -1.83 -27.19
C ALA A 326 -10.65 -1.57 -28.32
N GLY A 327 -10.50 -0.44 -29.00
CA GLY A 327 -11.30 -0.11 -30.17
C GLY A 327 -11.05 1.31 -30.64
N GLY A 328 -10.36 1.45 -31.77
CA GLY A 328 -10.29 2.71 -32.50
C GLY A 328 -11.70 3.20 -32.83
N GLY A 329 -12.17 4.17 -32.06
CA GLY A 329 -13.32 5.00 -32.35
C GLY A 329 -12.87 6.43 -32.14
N GLU A 330 -12.89 7.22 -33.21
CA GLU A 330 -12.60 8.65 -33.18
C GLU A 330 -13.41 9.32 -32.05
N SER A 331 -12.75 9.63 -30.94
CA SER A 331 -13.23 10.67 -30.05
C SER A 331 -13.10 11.96 -30.84
N THR A 332 -14.22 12.45 -31.37
CA THR A 332 -14.35 13.75 -32.03
C THR A 332 -13.86 14.83 -31.08
N ILE A 333 -12.58 15.18 -31.21
CA ILE A 333 -12.02 16.42 -30.71
C ILE A 333 -12.74 17.52 -31.50
N SER A 334 -13.69 18.19 -30.87
CA SER A 334 -14.22 19.44 -31.39
C SER A 334 -13.11 20.49 -31.30
N VAL A 335 -12.31 20.57 -32.36
CA VAL A 335 -11.36 21.64 -32.63
C VAL A 335 -12.17 22.92 -32.82
N ALA A 336 -12.22 23.77 -31.79
CA ALA A 336 -12.59 25.16 -31.95
C ALA A 336 -11.31 25.94 -32.27
N THR A 337 -11.02 26.09 -33.56
CA THR A 337 -10.01 27.04 -34.03
C THR A 337 -10.61 28.44 -34.12
N ASP A 338 -9.96 29.32 -33.35
CA ASP A 338 -9.53 30.67 -33.71
C ASP A 338 -10.57 31.80 -33.76
N SER A 339 -10.40 32.75 -32.84
CA SER A 339 -10.25 34.16 -33.23
C SER A 339 -9.67 35.00 -32.08
N GLY A 340 -8.50 35.59 -32.31
CA GLY A 340 -8.25 36.99 -31.94
C GLY A 340 -7.38 37.27 -30.71
N TYR A 341 -6.11 37.58 -30.99
CA TYR A 341 -5.15 38.38 -30.21
C TYR A 341 -5.72 39.33 -29.12
N CYS A 342 -5.02 39.36 -27.98
CA CYS A 342 -4.42 40.58 -27.44
C CYS A 342 -3.22 40.24 -26.54
N TYR A 343 -2.02 40.65 -26.97
CA TYR A 343 -0.92 40.97 -26.05
C TYR A 343 -1.35 42.20 -25.25
N GLN A 344 -1.56 42.04 -23.95
CA GLN A 344 -1.57 43.17 -23.03
C GLN A 344 -0.97 42.72 -21.70
N ASP A 345 0.21 43.30 -21.44
CA ASP A 345 0.90 43.31 -20.16
C ASP A 345 -0.02 43.72 -19.01
N ASN A 346 0.32 43.22 -17.82
CA ASN A 346 -0.24 43.51 -16.51
C ASN A 346 -1.61 42.89 -16.18
N CYS A 347 -1.58 41.62 -15.78
CA CYS A 347 -2.29 41.21 -14.57
C CYS A 347 -1.23 41.12 -13.46
N ASP A 348 -1.06 42.23 -12.74
CA ASP A 348 -0.43 42.21 -11.42
C ASP A 348 -1.33 41.37 -10.51
N ASP A 349 -1.14 40.05 -10.52
CA ASP A 349 -1.53 39.27 -9.35
C ASP A 349 -0.79 39.90 -8.17
N PRO A 350 -1.50 40.27 -7.08
CA PRO A 350 -0.84 40.81 -5.91
C PRO A 350 0.28 39.84 -5.50
N PRO A 351 1.49 40.33 -5.20
CA PRO A 351 2.57 39.45 -4.78
C PRO A 351 2.03 38.58 -3.64
N PRO A 352 2.17 37.24 -3.73
CA PRO A 352 1.63 36.37 -2.71
C PRO A 352 2.16 36.83 -1.35
N PRO A 353 1.33 36.84 -0.29
CA PRO A 353 1.79 37.21 1.03
C PRO A 353 3.09 36.44 1.34
N SER A 354 4.17 37.19 1.59
CA SER A 354 5.47 36.62 1.93
C SER A 354 5.37 36.09 3.35
N TYR A 355 5.02 34.81 3.49
CA TYR A 355 5.03 34.14 4.78
C TYR A 355 6.46 33.93 5.27
N PRO A 356 6.77 34.20 6.56
CA PRO A 356 8.08 33.88 7.11
C PRO A 356 8.28 32.36 7.10
N THR A 357 9.25 31.90 6.32
CA THR A 357 9.62 30.48 6.23
C THR A 357 10.71 30.13 7.25
N PHE A 358 10.71 28.88 7.70
CA PHE A 358 11.80 28.31 8.50
C PHE A 358 12.17 26.92 8.00
N ILE A 359 13.35 26.43 8.40
CA ILE A 359 13.85 25.11 8.05
C ILE A 359 13.80 24.21 9.27
N SER A 360 13.30 22.99 9.10
CA SER A 360 13.31 21.95 10.14
C SER A 360 13.51 20.56 9.52
N SER A 361 14.00 19.64 10.33
CA SER A 361 14.21 18.24 9.91
C SER A 361 12.93 17.43 10.13
N MET A 362 12.50 16.68 9.11
CA MET A 362 11.41 15.71 9.20
C MET A 362 11.83 14.44 8.49
N MET A 363 11.84 13.31 9.23
CA MET A 363 12.42 12.04 8.76
C MET A 363 13.84 12.21 8.17
N TYR A 364 14.70 12.97 8.85
CA TYR A 364 16.08 13.28 8.44
C TYR A 364 16.22 14.16 7.18
N ASP A 365 15.13 14.51 6.52
CA ASP A 365 15.13 15.40 5.37
C ASP A 365 14.90 16.86 5.79
N THR A 366 15.46 17.79 5.02
CA THR A 366 15.42 19.22 5.34
C THR A 366 14.23 19.88 4.64
N PHE A 367 13.15 20.09 5.39
CA PHE A 367 11.91 20.69 4.88
C PHE A 367 11.91 22.21 5.05
N THR A 368 11.32 22.90 4.08
CA THR A 368 10.91 24.32 4.23
C THR A 368 9.49 24.36 4.77
N PHE A 369 9.28 25.06 5.88
CA PHE A 369 7.99 25.18 6.56
C PHE A 369 7.48 26.62 6.66
N VAL A 370 6.17 26.75 6.79
CA VAL A 370 5.45 27.97 7.19
C VAL A 370 4.49 27.63 8.33
N LEU A 371 4.47 28.46 9.39
CA LEU A 371 3.57 28.30 10.53
C LEU A 371 2.12 28.70 10.21
N LEU A 372 1.17 27.99 10.83
CA LEU A 372 -0.27 28.27 10.73
C LEU A 372 -0.74 29.12 11.91
N ASN A 373 -0.51 30.43 11.85
CA ASN A 373 -0.80 31.35 12.96
C ASN A 373 -2.25 31.89 12.97
N GLU A 374 -2.91 31.89 11.81
CA GLU A 374 -4.25 32.47 11.64
C GLU A 374 -5.36 31.44 11.88
N THR A 375 -6.57 31.91 12.21
CA THR A 375 -7.76 31.05 12.44
C THR A 375 -8.23 30.33 11.16
N GLN A 376 -7.95 30.94 10.01
CA GLN A 376 -8.11 30.40 8.67
C GLN A 376 -7.04 31.05 7.79
N GLY A 377 -6.61 30.40 6.71
CA GLY A 377 -5.57 30.95 5.86
C GLY A 377 -5.43 30.24 4.52
N ASP A 378 -4.69 30.88 3.61
CA ASP A 378 -4.30 30.35 2.31
C ASP A 378 -2.79 30.51 2.15
N VAL A 379 -2.05 29.50 2.61
CA VAL A 379 -0.60 29.56 2.79
C VAL A 379 0.09 28.82 1.65
N LYS A 380 1.19 29.39 1.14
CA LYS A 380 2.05 28.76 0.14
C LYS A 380 3.48 28.63 0.66
N VAL A 381 4.09 27.46 0.47
CA VAL A 381 5.49 27.17 0.81
C VAL A 381 6.14 26.42 -0.34
N CYS A 382 7.40 26.73 -0.66
CA CYS A 382 8.12 26.13 -1.78
C CYS A 382 9.52 25.67 -1.39
N ASN A 383 9.99 24.62 -2.04
CA ASN A 383 11.37 24.15 -2.02
C ASN A 383 11.85 24.00 -3.47
N GLY A 384 12.61 24.98 -3.95
CA GLY A 384 12.92 25.10 -5.38
C GLY A 384 11.68 25.41 -6.22
N THR A 385 11.43 24.61 -7.26
CA THR A 385 10.27 24.70 -8.16
C THR A 385 9.02 24.03 -7.60
N PHE A 386 9.18 23.15 -6.61
CA PHE A 386 8.08 22.44 -5.97
C PHE A 386 7.45 23.30 -4.87
N CYS A 387 6.14 23.46 -4.93
CA CYS A 387 5.35 24.33 -4.08
C CYS A 387 4.10 23.60 -3.56
N CYS A 388 3.82 23.81 -2.28
CA CYS A 388 2.64 23.32 -1.60
C CYS A 388 1.75 24.50 -1.20
N ARG A 389 0.45 24.39 -1.46
CA ARG A 389 -0.57 25.35 -1.06
C ARG A 389 -1.54 24.70 -0.09
N LEU A 390 -1.81 25.36 1.02
CA LEU A 390 -2.76 24.93 2.03
C LEU A 390 -3.81 26.01 2.23
N GLN A 391 -5.06 25.68 1.91
CA GLN A 391 -6.21 26.44 2.38
C GLN A 391 -6.77 25.71 3.60
N TYR A 392 -6.92 26.40 4.72
CA TYR A 392 -7.37 25.78 5.96
C TYR A 392 -8.28 26.67 6.78
N ARG A 393 -9.08 26.03 7.64
CA ARG A 393 -9.89 26.68 8.67
C ARG A 393 -9.92 25.79 9.91
N TRP A 394 -9.58 26.34 11.07
CA TRP A 394 -9.70 25.60 12.33
C TRP A 394 -11.17 25.39 12.70
N LEU A 395 -11.53 24.12 12.96
CA LEU A 395 -12.79 23.75 13.61
C LEU A 395 -12.65 23.81 15.13
N LEU A 396 -11.48 23.42 15.62
CA LEU A 396 -11.06 23.49 17.01
C LEU A 396 -9.55 23.78 17.01
N GLN A 397 -9.11 24.81 17.72
CA GLN A 397 -7.69 25.14 17.84
C GLN A 397 -7.30 25.09 19.31
N ASP A 398 -6.39 24.20 19.69
CA ASP A 398 -5.73 24.24 20.98
C ASP A 398 -4.47 25.10 20.86
N HIS A 399 -4.44 26.24 21.54
CA HIS A 399 -3.31 27.16 21.54
C HIS A 399 -2.03 26.59 22.21
N LYS A 400 -2.10 25.38 22.76
CA LYS A 400 -0.92 24.62 23.23
C LYS A 400 -0.28 23.78 22.13
N GLU A 401 -0.85 23.77 20.94
CA GLU A 401 -0.34 23.04 19.78
C GLU A 401 0.13 24.02 18.71
N LEU A 402 1.24 23.67 18.06
CA LEU A 402 1.79 24.41 16.93
C LEU A 402 1.66 23.56 15.67
N TYR A 403 1.33 24.19 14.55
CA TYR A 403 1.19 23.53 13.25
C TYR A 403 1.95 24.29 12.17
N ALA A 404 2.44 23.51 11.20
CA ALA A 404 3.13 24.04 10.04
C ALA A 404 2.73 23.27 8.77
N VAL A 405 2.79 23.95 7.63
CA VAL A 405 2.80 23.33 6.31
C VAL A 405 4.21 23.33 5.76
N GLY A 406 4.66 22.18 5.27
CA GLY A 406 6.02 21.96 4.76
C GLY A 406 6.05 21.47 3.32
N ALA A 407 7.12 21.85 2.62
CA ALA A 407 7.48 21.35 1.29
C ALA A 407 8.90 20.78 1.30
N PHE A 408 9.08 19.64 0.65
CA PHE A 408 10.39 19.03 0.37
C PHE A 408 10.43 18.51 -1.06
N ALA A 409 11.53 18.78 -1.76
CA ALA A 409 11.85 18.18 -3.04
C ALA A 409 13.35 17.82 -3.05
N GLY A 410 13.67 16.53 -3.02
CA GLY A 410 15.06 16.10 -2.89
C GLY A 410 15.23 14.59 -2.75
N ILE A 411 16.47 14.15 -2.50
CA ILE A 411 16.83 12.73 -2.34
C ILE A 411 16.94 12.41 -0.86
N HIS A 412 16.11 11.50 -0.38
CA HIS A 412 16.25 10.87 0.92
C HIS A 412 17.42 9.87 0.88
N THR A 413 18.21 9.81 1.96
CA THR A 413 19.44 8.98 1.99
C THR A 413 19.61 8.14 3.27
N VAL A 414 18.78 8.35 4.29
CA VAL A 414 18.91 7.63 5.56
C VAL A 414 18.17 6.31 5.47
N ASN A 415 18.84 5.18 5.75
CA ASN A 415 18.25 3.83 5.67
C ASN A 415 17.66 3.46 4.28
N GLY A 416 17.98 4.22 3.23
CA GLY A 416 17.49 4.02 1.87
C GLY A 416 17.82 5.21 1.00
N ARG A 417 17.89 5.02 -0.32
CA ARG A 417 18.07 6.10 -1.29
C ARG A 417 16.85 6.20 -2.19
N TYR A 418 16.14 7.32 -2.13
CA TYR A 418 14.97 7.55 -2.99
C TYR A 418 14.60 9.03 -3.10
N ALA A 419 14.15 9.46 -4.27
CA ALA A 419 13.78 10.84 -4.57
C ALA A 419 12.31 11.17 -4.28
N LEU A 420 12.07 12.27 -3.58
CA LEU A 420 10.76 12.65 -3.04
C LEU A 420 10.35 14.05 -3.47
N GLN A 421 9.03 14.23 -3.59
CA GLN A 421 8.35 15.51 -3.50
C GLN A 421 7.24 15.36 -2.46
N VAL A 422 7.21 16.17 -1.41
CA VAL A 422 6.27 16.00 -0.29
C VAL A 422 5.66 17.32 0.14
N CYS A 423 4.34 17.37 0.16
CA CYS A 423 3.57 18.39 0.88
C CYS A 423 3.03 17.79 2.17
N ALA A 424 3.24 18.42 3.31
CA ALA A 424 2.74 17.92 4.59
C ALA A 424 2.28 19.05 5.51
N VAL A 425 1.08 18.91 6.07
CA VAL A 425 0.62 19.66 7.24
C VAL A 425 0.91 18.82 8.46
N VAL A 426 1.63 19.34 9.45
CA VAL A 426 2.06 18.57 10.62
C VAL A 426 1.78 19.31 11.92
N ARG A 427 1.40 18.56 12.96
CA ARG A 427 1.52 19.01 14.36
C ARG A 427 2.99 18.96 14.76
N CYS A 428 3.51 20.06 15.29
CA CYS A 428 4.87 20.12 15.79
C CYS A 428 4.98 19.43 17.16
N GLY A 429 6.15 18.88 17.49
CA GLY A 429 6.37 18.14 18.75
C GLY A 429 6.21 19.00 20.01
N GLY A 430 6.36 20.32 19.87
CA GLY A 430 6.10 21.30 20.91
C GLY A 430 5.77 22.68 20.32
N LEU A 431 5.95 23.71 21.13
CA LEU A 431 5.67 25.11 20.75
C LEU A 431 6.83 25.79 20.01
N ASP A 432 7.94 25.09 19.80
CA ASP A 432 9.09 25.62 19.05
C ASP A 432 9.05 25.19 17.58
N GLN A 433 9.43 26.08 16.68
CA GLN A 433 9.44 25.82 15.23
C GLN A 433 10.35 24.65 14.87
N SER A 434 11.47 24.46 15.59
CA SER A 434 12.39 23.35 15.34
C SER A 434 11.80 21.96 15.66
N SER A 435 10.66 21.92 16.37
CA SER A 435 9.96 20.67 16.69
C SER A 435 9.01 20.21 15.58
N CYS A 436 8.77 21.04 14.56
CA CYS A 436 7.94 20.66 13.41
C CYS A 436 8.69 19.61 12.57
N GLY A 437 8.09 18.42 12.44
CA GLY A 437 8.70 17.25 11.82
C GLY A 437 9.09 16.13 12.81
N GLN A 438 8.99 16.38 14.12
CA GLN A 438 9.16 15.35 15.16
C GLN A 438 7.98 14.37 15.20
N GLU A 439 8.21 13.21 15.81
CA GLU A 439 7.20 12.18 15.98
C GLU A 439 6.13 12.61 16.98
N VAL A 440 4.87 12.54 16.56
CA VAL A 440 3.71 13.00 17.34
C VAL A 440 2.55 12.03 17.12
N GLU A 441 2.04 11.45 18.20
CA GLU A 441 0.93 10.48 18.13
C GLU A 441 -0.43 11.07 18.48
N GLU A 442 -0.46 12.14 19.28
CA GLU A 442 -1.69 12.75 19.79
C GLU A 442 -1.81 14.19 19.32
N ALA A 443 -3.05 14.61 19.06
CA ALA A 443 -3.41 15.96 18.66
C ALA A 443 -4.83 16.28 19.12
N GLU A 444 -5.10 17.55 19.42
CA GLU A 444 -6.44 18.04 19.80
C GLU A 444 -7.05 18.97 18.74
N SER A 445 -6.22 19.74 18.04
CA SER A 445 -6.68 20.72 17.06
C SER A 445 -7.22 20.07 15.80
N LYS A 446 -8.39 20.51 15.34
CA LYS A 446 -9.10 19.98 14.17
C LYS A 446 -9.20 21.06 13.12
N MET A 447 -8.97 20.73 11.85
CA MET A 447 -9.08 21.68 10.74
C MET A 447 -9.84 21.08 9.56
N ASP A 448 -10.55 21.93 8.83
CA ASP A 448 -10.90 21.69 7.43
C ASP A 448 -9.74 22.16 6.57
N PHE A 449 -9.41 21.43 5.51
CA PHE A 449 -8.32 21.81 4.64
C PHE A 449 -8.47 21.36 3.18
N LEU A 450 -7.79 22.11 2.32
CA LEU A 450 -7.43 21.72 0.96
C LEU A 450 -5.91 21.85 0.85
N LEU A 451 -5.24 20.73 0.61
CA LEU A 451 -3.79 20.66 0.42
C LEU A 451 -3.51 20.33 -1.05
N GLU A 452 -2.69 21.15 -1.69
CA GLU A 452 -2.32 21.04 -3.10
C GLU A 452 -0.80 21.10 -3.25
N GLY A 453 -0.26 20.35 -4.21
CA GLY A 453 1.14 20.46 -4.65
C GLY A 453 1.29 20.31 -6.17
N ASN A 454 2.29 20.96 -6.76
CA ASN A 454 2.63 20.84 -8.18
C ASN A 454 3.69 19.75 -8.40
N PHE A 455 3.26 18.48 -8.46
CA PHE A 455 4.15 17.34 -8.56
C PHE A 455 4.68 17.15 -9.98
N GLU A 456 5.95 16.77 -10.08
CA GLU A 456 6.60 16.33 -11.33
C GLU A 456 6.45 14.81 -11.53
N THR A 457 5.58 14.17 -10.74
CA THR A 457 5.29 12.73 -10.77
C THR A 457 3.79 12.49 -10.67
N LYS A 458 3.33 11.43 -11.33
CA LYS A 458 1.95 10.91 -11.17
C LYS A 458 1.79 10.02 -9.93
N TYR A 459 2.89 9.60 -9.32
CA TYR A 459 2.93 8.68 -8.19
C TYR A 459 2.90 9.46 -6.88
N VAL A 460 1.68 9.87 -6.49
CA VAL A 460 1.42 10.62 -5.27
C VAL A 460 0.45 9.84 -4.40
N TYR A 461 0.85 9.62 -3.14
CA TYR A 461 0.18 8.82 -2.13
C TYR A 461 -0.35 9.74 -1.01
N PRO A 462 -1.65 10.05 -1.00
CA PRO A 462 -2.24 10.94 -0.02
C PRO A 462 -2.56 10.23 1.30
N SER A 463 -2.30 10.87 2.44
CA SER A 463 -2.67 10.35 3.76
C SER A 463 -3.24 11.42 4.68
N ILE A 464 -4.14 11.02 5.58
CA ILE A 464 -4.67 11.85 6.67
C ILE A 464 -4.66 11.00 7.94
N LEU A 465 -3.82 11.40 8.89
CA LEU A 465 -3.67 10.73 10.17
C LEU A 465 -4.07 11.68 11.29
N THR A 466 -4.96 11.21 12.14
CA THR A 466 -5.45 11.95 13.31
C THR A 466 -5.00 11.32 14.61
N SER A 467 -5.25 12.02 15.71
CA SER A 467 -4.87 11.69 17.07
C SER A 467 -5.08 10.21 17.38
N ARG A 468 -4.07 9.60 18.00
CA ARG A 468 -4.01 8.18 18.36
C ARG A 468 -4.05 7.26 17.14
N LEU A 469 -3.38 7.68 16.06
CA LEU A 469 -3.15 6.90 14.85
C LEU A 469 -4.47 6.43 14.21
N VAL A 470 -5.42 7.35 14.11
CA VAL A 470 -6.71 7.10 13.46
C VAL A 470 -6.67 7.62 12.02
N LEU A 471 -6.89 6.72 11.06
CA LEU A 471 -6.93 7.04 9.64
C LEU A 471 -8.23 7.75 9.28
N GLU A 472 -8.13 8.80 8.48
CA GLU A 472 -9.27 9.42 7.82
C GLU A 472 -9.11 9.38 6.29
N GLN A 473 -10.23 9.29 5.58
CA GLN A 473 -10.26 9.29 4.12
C GLN A 473 -10.58 10.72 3.64
N PRO A 474 -9.89 11.25 2.61
CA PRO A 474 -10.22 12.55 2.06
C PRO A 474 -11.61 12.54 1.43
N GLU A 475 -12.31 13.68 1.48
CA GLU A 475 -13.57 13.90 0.78
C GLU A 475 -13.38 13.82 -0.75
N SER A 476 -12.24 14.34 -1.23
CA SER A 476 -11.87 14.23 -2.63
C SER A 476 -10.36 14.21 -2.83
N LEU A 477 -9.94 13.45 -3.84
CA LEU A 477 -8.58 13.42 -4.38
C LEU A 477 -8.66 13.77 -5.87
N GLN A 478 -7.98 14.83 -6.28
CA GLN A 478 -7.93 15.29 -7.66
C GLN A 478 -6.50 15.24 -8.16
N LYS A 479 -6.30 14.70 -9.37
CA LYS A 479 -5.01 14.70 -10.08
C LYS A 479 -5.21 15.40 -11.41
N ALA A 480 -4.66 16.59 -11.56
CA ALA A 480 -4.75 17.39 -12.78
C ALA A 480 -3.67 17.00 -13.80
N PRO A 481 -3.91 17.19 -15.11
CA PRO A 481 -2.93 16.86 -16.16
C PRO A 481 -1.62 17.65 -16.08
N ASP A 482 -1.62 18.80 -15.41
CA ASP A 482 -0.45 19.66 -15.21
C ASP A 482 0.39 19.30 -13.97
N GLY A 483 0.14 18.13 -13.37
CA GLY A 483 0.88 17.63 -12.21
C GLY A 483 0.35 18.11 -10.87
N ARG A 484 -0.68 18.97 -10.84
CA ARG A 484 -1.31 19.36 -9.57
C ARG A 484 -2.07 18.19 -8.96
N VAL A 485 -1.77 17.90 -7.69
CA VAL A 485 -2.51 16.93 -6.89
C VAL A 485 -3.09 17.65 -5.69
N THR A 486 -4.40 17.47 -5.50
CA THR A 486 -5.16 18.17 -4.46
C THR A 486 -5.97 17.18 -3.65
N ILE A 487 -5.84 17.24 -2.33
CA ILE A 487 -6.76 16.59 -1.39
C ILE A 487 -7.58 17.63 -0.67
N LYS A 488 -8.87 17.36 -0.54
CA LYS A 488 -9.78 18.15 0.28
C LYS A 488 -10.35 17.26 1.36
N HIS A 489 -10.37 17.77 2.59
CA HIS A 489 -10.98 17.11 3.72
C HIS A 489 -11.72 18.11 4.60
N SER A 490 -12.86 17.72 5.13
CA SER A 490 -13.70 18.57 5.97
C SER A 490 -14.34 17.76 7.08
N ASN A 491 -14.65 18.41 8.20
CA ASN A 491 -15.17 17.79 9.42
C ASN A 491 -14.24 16.70 9.99
N THR A 492 -12.93 17.00 10.08
CA THR A 492 -11.94 16.11 10.70
C THR A 492 -12.42 15.67 12.08
N LYS A 493 -12.48 14.35 12.31
CA LYS A 493 -13.11 13.77 13.52
C LYS A 493 -12.17 13.82 14.71
N GLY A 494 -10.90 13.47 14.51
CA GLY A 494 -9.83 13.57 15.50
C GLY A 494 -9.02 14.86 15.38
N GLY A 495 -8.16 15.16 16.36
CA GLY A 495 -7.14 16.20 16.16
C GLY A 495 -6.17 15.79 15.05
N LEU A 496 -5.80 16.70 14.16
CA LEU A 496 -4.95 16.37 13.02
C LEU A 496 -3.52 16.15 13.49
N VAL A 497 -2.95 14.97 13.25
CA VAL A 497 -1.51 14.74 13.47
C VAL A 497 -0.75 15.16 12.23
N THR A 498 -1.20 14.68 11.07
CA THR A 498 -0.56 14.95 9.78
C THR A 498 -1.53 14.74 8.63
N ALA A 499 -1.44 15.58 7.62
CA ALA A 499 -2.03 15.34 6.30
C ALA A 499 -0.94 15.54 5.26
N CYS A 500 -0.74 14.56 4.38
CA CYS A 500 0.35 14.63 3.42
C CYS A 500 -0.02 14.17 2.01
N LEU A 501 0.71 14.70 1.04
CA LEU A 501 0.80 14.23 -0.33
C LEU A 501 2.24 13.75 -0.53
N TYR A 502 2.45 12.43 -0.50
CA TYR A 502 3.77 11.82 -0.58
C TYR A 502 4.06 11.39 -2.03
N GLY A 503 4.87 12.18 -2.74
CA GLY A 503 5.24 11.97 -4.13
C GLY A 503 6.57 11.22 -4.30
N ARG A 504 6.58 10.17 -5.12
CA ARG A 504 7.80 9.43 -5.49
C ARG A 504 8.29 9.77 -6.88
N MET A 505 9.54 10.21 -6.98
CA MET A 505 10.24 10.53 -8.21
C MET A 505 11.15 9.37 -8.62
N TYR A 506 10.57 8.20 -8.88
CA TYR A 506 11.33 6.95 -9.09
C TYR A 506 12.46 7.04 -10.13
N HIS A 507 12.29 7.86 -11.17
CA HIS A 507 13.29 8.05 -12.22
C HIS A 507 14.57 8.75 -11.74
N LEU A 508 14.53 9.41 -10.58
CA LEU A 508 15.65 10.14 -9.98
C LEU A 508 16.35 9.36 -8.85
N ASP A 509 15.92 8.14 -8.52
CA ASP A 509 16.49 7.38 -7.39
C ASP A 509 17.99 7.04 -7.59
N ASN A 510 18.40 6.89 -8.86
CA ASN A 510 19.75 6.52 -9.27
C ASN A 510 20.59 7.67 -9.84
N GLU A 511 20.07 8.90 -9.81
CA GLU A 511 20.81 10.09 -10.26
C GLU A 511 21.85 10.59 -9.24
#